data_AF-A0A8J8BXA0-F1
#
_entry.id   AF-A0A8J8BXA0-F1
#
_cell.length_a   1.000
_cell.length_b   1.000
_cell.length_c   1.000
_cell.angle_alpha   90.00
_cell.angle_beta   90.00
_cell.angle_gamma   90.00
#
_symmetry.space_group_name_H-M   'P 1'
#
loop_
_entity.id
_entity.type
_entity.pdbx_description
1 polymer ?
#
loop_
_entity_poly.entity_id
_entity_poly.type
_entity_poly.pdbx_seq_one_letter_code
_entity_poly.pdbx_strand_id
1 'polypeptide(L)'
;MKAKIRVVVSNESGMRLRDSEVYLDNNHKGTTDSKGIFMIEDIEPGSHTVKASRPHYHDSAEDVTLKPEETKTIYMKLRGKISTIKAVVASDLGKKLKDVEIYLDNHRRGATDSSGIYIMEVDPGKYVIKASKTGLGEDSKEVTVAPGEIVTVELKLHMRASRI
;
A
#
# COMPACT_ATOMS: atom_id res chain seq x y z
N MET A 1 7.67 -35.61 20.13
CA MET A 1 6.43 -35.32 19.40
C MET A 1 6.45 -33.85 19.02
N LYS A 2 6.49 -33.54 17.73
CA LYS A 2 6.74 -32.18 17.23
C LYS A 2 5.48 -31.56 16.66
N ALA A 3 5.28 -30.27 16.91
CA ALA A 3 4.19 -29.50 16.35
C ALA A 3 4.61 -28.81 15.03
N LYS A 4 3.61 -28.30 14.31
CA LYS A 4 3.77 -27.54 13.07
C LYS A 4 2.91 -26.27 13.10
N ILE A 5 3.38 -25.22 12.45
CA ILE A 5 2.60 -24.02 12.20
C ILE A 5 2.52 -23.74 10.69
N ARG A 6 1.30 -23.66 10.19
CA ARG A 6 1.01 -23.13 8.85
C ARG A 6 0.71 -21.64 8.97
N VAL A 7 1.67 -20.80 8.57
CA VAL A 7 1.52 -19.34 8.53
C VAL A 7 0.90 -18.94 7.21
N VAL A 8 -0.16 -18.13 7.27
CA VAL A 8 -0.81 -17.55 6.09
C VAL A 8 -0.77 -16.04 6.21
N VAL A 9 -0.05 -15.38 5.32
CA VAL A 9 0.16 -13.92 5.34
C VAL A 9 -0.63 -13.25 4.22
N SER A 10 -1.38 -12.21 4.56
CA SER A 10 -2.11 -11.36 3.61
C SER A 10 -2.06 -9.89 4.01
N ASN A 11 -2.41 -8.98 3.11
CA ASN A 11 -2.69 -7.59 3.46
C ASN A 11 -4.15 -7.42 3.94
N GLU A 12 -4.55 -6.18 4.23
CA GLU A 12 -5.88 -5.81 4.70
C GLU A 12 -6.99 -6.11 3.68
N SER A 13 -6.67 -6.05 2.37
CA SER A 13 -7.59 -6.42 1.28
C SER A 13 -7.75 -7.92 1.09
N GLY A 14 -6.99 -8.74 1.82
CA GLY A 14 -6.98 -10.20 1.69
C GLY A 14 -6.06 -10.74 0.59
N MET A 15 -5.31 -9.87 -0.11
CA MET A 15 -4.29 -10.29 -1.07
C MET A 15 -3.19 -11.06 -0.34
N ARG A 16 -2.84 -12.24 -0.85
CA ARG A 16 -1.75 -13.06 -0.32
C ARG A 16 -0.40 -12.39 -0.55
N LEU A 17 0.40 -12.32 0.50
CA LEU A 17 1.70 -11.67 0.46
C LEU A 17 2.81 -12.72 0.34
N ARG A 18 3.26 -12.97 -0.90
CA ARG A 18 4.45 -13.76 -1.22
C ARG A 18 5.71 -13.06 -0.71
N ASP A 19 6.75 -13.80 -0.34
CA ASP A 19 8.06 -13.27 0.07
C ASP A 19 7.96 -12.42 1.36
N SER A 20 7.01 -12.74 2.24
CA SER A 20 6.96 -12.19 3.60
C SER A 20 7.85 -13.05 4.49
N GLU A 21 8.75 -12.43 5.22
CA GLU A 21 9.65 -13.10 6.16
C GLU A 21 8.84 -13.60 7.37
N VAL A 22 9.10 -14.84 7.79
CA VAL A 22 8.43 -15.50 8.91
C VAL A 22 9.45 -15.85 9.97
N TYR A 23 9.14 -15.52 11.21
CA TYR A 23 9.98 -15.74 12.38
C TYR A 23 9.21 -16.54 13.43
N LEU A 24 9.93 -17.42 14.15
CA LEU A 24 9.45 -18.10 15.35
C LEU A 24 10.41 -17.75 16.49
N ASP A 25 9.91 -17.17 17.57
CA ASP A 25 10.69 -16.74 18.73
C ASP A 25 11.91 -15.89 18.32
N ASN A 26 11.66 -14.91 17.45
CA ASN A 26 12.66 -14.03 16.84
C ASN A 26 13.68 -14.71 15.91
N ASN A 27 13.60 -16.02 15.69
CA ASN A 27 14.46 -16.72 14.72
C ASN A 27 13.81 -16.75 13.35
N HIS A 28 14.50 -16.25 12.32
CA HIS A 28 14.04 -16.33 10.93
C HIS A 28 13.90 -17.78 10.47
N LYS A 29 12.76 -18.12 9.88
CA LYS A 29 12.46 -19.48 9.40
C LYS A 29 12.41 -19.57 7.88
N GLY A 30 12.03 -18.50 7.20
CA GLY A 30 11.92 -18.46 5.75
C GLY A 30 10.90 -17.45 5.28
N THR A 31 10.50 -17.55 4.01
CA THR A 31 9.57 -16.61 3.37
C THR A 31 8.36 -17.32 2.80
N THR A 32 7.21 -16.63 2.79
CA THR A 32 5.97 -17.15 2.21
C THR A 32 6.06 -17.40 0.70
N ASP A 33 5.35 -18.43 0.23
CA ASP A 33 5.21 -18.78 -1.18
C ASP A 33 4.26 -17.84 -1.95
N SER A 34 4.00 -18.13 -3.24
CA SER A 34 3.09 -17.34 -4.09
C SER A 34 1.63 -17.32 -3.61
N LYS A 35 1.26 -18.22 -2.72
CA LYS A 35 -0.05 -18.28 -2.06
C LYS A 35 -0.02 -17.60 -0.69
N GLY A 36 1.08 -16.94 -0.32
CA GLY A 36 1.28 -16.27 0.97
C GLY A 36 1.42 -17.24 2.13
N ILE A 37 1.84 -18.49 1.87
CA ILE A 37 1.90 -19.55 2.89
C ILE A 37 3.36 -19.90 3.20
N PHE A 38 3.65 -20.11 4.47
CA PHE A 38 4.90 -20.72 4.93
C PHE A 38 4.59 -21.80 5.98
N MET A 39 5.30 -22.93 5.95
CA MET A 39 5.17 -24.00 6.94
C MET A 39 6.41 -24.02 7.83
N ILE A 40 6.20 -23.91 9.15
CA ILE A 40 7.23 -24.13 10.15
C ILE A 40 7.03 -25.54 10.71
N GLU A 41 8.05 -26.38 10.61
CA GLU A 41 8.04 -27.75 11.10
C GLU A 41 8.94 -27.94 12.34
N ASP A 42 8.85 -29.11 12.96
CA ASP A 42 9.71 -29.57 14.06
C ASP A 42 9.74 -28.67 15.32
N ILE A 43 8.59 -28.04 15.63
CA ILE A 43 8.42 -27.14 16.76
C ILE A 43 8.19 -27.93 18.05
N GLU A 44 8.81 -27.52 19.15
CA GLU A 44 8.49 -28.08 20.47
C GLU A 44 7.07 -27.67 20.91
N PRO A 45 6.33 -28.52 21.63
CA PRO A 45 5.08 -28.10 22.26
C PRO A 45 5.35 -27.03 23.33
N GLY A 46 4.46 -26.04 23.43
CA GLY A 46 4.64 -24.90 24.33
C GLY A 46 4.15 -23.58 23.74
N SER A 47 4.49 -22.48 24.41
CA SER A 47 4.18 -21.13 23.95
C SER A 47 5.30 -20.60 23.05
N HIS A 48 4.90 -20.04 21.92
CA HIS A 48 5.78 -19.46 20.92
C HIS A 48 5.21 -18.14 20.40
N THR A 49 6.07 -17.25 19.94
CA THR A 49 5.67 -16.03 19.22
C THR A 49 5.98 -16.20 17.74
N VAL A 50 4.97 -16.05 16.88
CA VAL A 50 5.16 -16.03 15.43
C VAL A 50 5.08 -14.60 14.93
N LYS A 51 6.07 -14.18 14.14
CA LYS A 51 6.10 -12.84 13.53
C LYS A 51 6.18 -12.95 12.01
N ALA A 52 5.42 -12.11 11.30
CA ALA A 52 5.56 -11.90 9.87
C ALA A 52 6.01 -10.46 9.59
N SER A 53 6.96 -10.30 8.68
CA SER A 53 7.49 -9.02 8.23
C SER A 53 7.52 -8.94 6.70
N ARG A 54 7.31 -7.75 6.17
CA ARG A 54 7.41 -7.49 4.73
C ARG A 54 7.80 -6.04 4.48
N PRO A 55 8.71 -5.76 3.52
CA PRO A 55 9.05 -4.40 3.14
C PRO A 55 7.81 -3.56 2.82
N HIS A 56 7.78 -2.33 3.33
CA HIS A 56 6.66 -1.38 3.20
C HIS A 56 5.35 -1.76 3.90
N TYR A 57 5.35 -2.80 4.73
CA TYR A 57 4.27 -3.11 5.65
C TYR A 57 4.73 -2.94 7.10
N HIS A 58 3.77 -2.81 8.01
CA HIS A 58 4.01 -2.98 9.43
C HIS A 58 4.07 -4.47 9.77
N ASP A 59 5.05 -4.85 10.60
CA ASP A 59 5.18 -6.20 11.13
C ASP A 59 3.91 -6.59 11.92
N SER A 60 3.61 -7.88 11.93
CA SER A 60 2.57 -8.47 12.78
C SER A 60 3.17 -9.61 13.58
N ALA A 61 2.76 -9.75 14.84
CA ALA A 61 3.18 -10.83 15.72
C ALA A 61 1.98 -11.39 16.49
N GLU A 62 2.00 -12.69 16.75
CA GLU A 62 0.94 -13.41 17.48
C GLU A 62 1.57 -14.48 18.38
N ASP A 63 1.13 -14.53 19.63
CA ASP A 63 1.52 -15.58 20.57
C ASP A 63 0.59 -16.80 20.43
N VAL A 64 1.19 -17.98 20.34
CA VAL A 64 0.47 -19.24 20.16
C VAL A 64 0.98 -20.30 21.13
N THR A 65 0.06 -21.06 21.71
CA THR A 65 0.38 -22.31 22.41
C THR A 65 0.12 -23.50 21.49
N LEU A 66 1.09 -24.41 21.42
CA LEU A 66 1.06 -25.64 20.63
C LEU A 66 1.03 -26.88 21.53
N LYS A 67 0.22 -27.86 21.15
CA LYS A 67 0.20 -29.21 21.74
C LYS A 67 1.11 -30.16 20.95
N PRO A 68 1.54 -31.30 21.55
CA PRO A 68 2.25 -32.35 20.83
C PRO A 68 1.51 -32.79 19.56
N GLU A 69 2.25 -32.92 18.45
CA GLU A 69 1.72 -33.31 17.12
C GLU A 69 0.65 -32.36 16.53
N GLU A 70 0.42 -31.18 17.13
CA GLU A 70 -0.53 -30.21 16.61
C GLU A 70 -0.03 -29.58 15.32
N THR A 71 -0.91 -29.44 14.33
CA THR A 71 -0.70 -28.52 13.20
C THR A 71 -1.67 -27.34 13.34
N LYS A 72 -1.13 -26.18 13.71
CA LYS A 72 -1.92 -24.95 13.89
C LYS A 72 -1.82 -24.05 12.67
N THR A 73 -2.94 -23.52 12.19
CA THR A 73 -2.93 -22.50 11.14
C THR A 73 -3.11 -21.12 11.76
N ILE A 74 -2.23 -20.20 11.42
CA ILE A 74 -2.32 -18.79 11.84
C ILE A 74 -2.52 -17.89 10.61
N TYR A 75 -3.31 -16.83 10.79
CA TYR A 75 -3.61 -15.87 9.74
C TYR A 75 -3.08 -14.50 10.12
N MET A 76 -1.98 -14.09 9.50
CA MET A 76 -1.32 -12.82 9.79
C MET A 76 -1.72 -11.78 8.73
N LYS A 77 -2.31 -10.68 9.18
CA LYS A 77 -2.64 -9.54 8.31
C LYS A 77 -1.61 -8.44 8.52
N LEU A 78 -0.83 -8.13 7.48
CA LEU A 78 0.13 -7.04 7.51
C LEU A 78 -0.53 -5.76 7.01
N ARG A 79 -0.34 -4.66 7.76
CA ARG A 79 -0.86 -3.34 7.38
C ARG A 79 0.11 -2.63 6.44
N GLY A 80 -0.35 -2.16 5.29
CA GLY A 80 0.48 -1.35 4.40
C GLY A 80 0.89 -0.03 5.06
N LYS A 81 2.15 0.40 4.89
CA LYS A 81 2.58 1.74 5.30
C LYS A 81 1.92 2.79 4.41
N ILE A 82 1.63 3.96 4.98
CA ILE A 82 1.11 5.13 4.26
C ILE A 82 2.02 5.46 3.08
N SER A 83 1.39 5.79 1.96
CA SER A 83 2.02 6.14 0.70
C SER A 83 1.80 7.62 0.38
N THR A 84 2.46 8.13 -0.66
CA THR A 84 2.38 9.52 -1.05
C THR A 84 2.09 9.65 -2.54
N ILE A 85 1.14 10.53 -2.89
CA ILE A 85 0.95 10.98 -4.26
C ILE A 85 1.47 12.42 -4.38
N LYS A 86 2.37 12.65 -5.33
CA LYS A 86 2.82 13.96 -5.79
C LYS A 86 2.15 14.29 -7.11
N ALA A 87 1.13 15.15 -7.08
CA ALA A 87 0.51 15.70 -8.28
C ALA A 87 1.37 16.83 -8.83
N VAL A 88 1.67 16.79 -10.13
CA VAL A 88 2.40 17.83 -10.84
C VAL A 88 1.52 18.32 -11.99
N VAL A 89 1.07 19.57 -11.91
CA VAL A 89 0.16 20.13 -12.91
C VAL A 89 0.87 21.19 -13.75
N ALA A 90 0.73 21.06 -15.07
CA ALA A 90 1.21 22.04 -16.04
C ALA A 90 0.13 22.36 -17.07
N SER A 91 0.31 23.46 -17.82
CA SER A 91 -0.40 23.65 -19.08
C SER A 91 0.17 22.71 -20.16
N ASP A 92 -0.53 22.61 -21.28
CA ASP A 92 -0.01 22.00 -22.50
C ASP A 92 1.31 22.56 -23.01
N LEU A 93 1.52 23.87 -22.83
CA LEU A 93 2.80 24.55 -23.10
C LEU A 93 3.89 24.27 -22.05
N GLY A 94 3.65 23.40 -21.07
CA GLY A 94 4.64 23.01 -20.05
C GLY A 94 4.80 23.98 -18.87
N LYS A 95 4.04 25.07 -18.83
CA LYS A 95 4.07 26.02 -17.71
C LYS A 95 3.45 25.39 -16.46
N LYS A 96 4.18 25.32 -15.34
CA LYS A 96 3.64 24.86 -14.05
C LYS A 96 2.50 25.76 -13.59
N LEU A 97 1.42 25.15 -13.10
CA LEU A 97 0.19 25.86 -12.77
C LEU A 97 -0.05 25.88 -11.26
N LYS A 98 0.04 27.07 -10.65
CA LYS A 98 -0.37 27.36 -9.28
C LYS A 98 -1.89 27.37 -9.13
N ASP A 99 -2.40 27.11 -7.93
CA ASP A 99 -3.82 27.25 -7.55
C ASP A 99 -4.74 26.41 -8.46
N VAL A 100 -4.31 25.20 -8.82
CA VAL A 100 -5.15 24.20 -9.51
C VAL A 100 -5.76 23.28 -8.46
N GLU A 101 -7.08 23.11 -8.47
CA GLU A 101 -7.76 22.25 -7.50
C GLU A 101 -7.48 20.77 -7.79
N ILE A 102 -7.08 20.04 -6.75
CA ILE A 102 -6.80 18.61 -6.81
C ILE A 102 -7.90 17.84 -6.08
N TYR A 103 -8.38 16.79 -6.74
CA TYR A 103 -9.36 15.85 -6.23
C TYR A 103 -8.78 14.44 -6.27
N LEU A 104 -9.13 13.63 -5.27
CA LEU A 104 -8.87 12.20 -5.23
C LEU A 104 -10.22 11.49 -5.05
N ASP A 105 -10.59 10.64 -5.99
CA ASP A 105 -11.90 9.97 -6.06
C ASP A 105 -13.06 10.96 -5.89
N ASN A 106 -13.00 12.05 -6.66
CA ASN A 106 -13.96 13.17 -6.63
C ASN A 106 -14.05 13.97 -5.31
N HIS A 107 -13.22 13.68 -4.31
CA HIS A 107 -13.13 14.47 -3.08
C HIS A 107 -12.02 15.51 -3.19
N ARG A 108 -12.35 16.79 -2.99
CA ARG A 108 -11.38 17.89 -3.02
C ARG A 108 -10.35 17.72 -1.91
N ARG A 109 -9.07 17.79 -2.25
CA ARG A 109 -7.93 17.66 -1.31
C ARG A 109 -7.26 18.99 -1.05
N GLY A 110 -7.03 19.79 -2.08
CA GLY A 110 -6.35 21.07 -1.95
C GLY A 110 -6.07 21.70 -3.31
N ALA A 111 -5.07 22.58 -3.37
CA ALA A 111 -4.64 23.18 -4.62
C ALA A 111 -3.11 23.19 -4.74
N THR A 112 -2.61 23.21 -5.98
CA THR A 112 -1.18 23.24 -6.28
C THR A 112 -0.48 24.50 -5.78
N ASP A 113 0.77 24.35 -5.34
CA ASP A 113 1.67 25.44 -4.97
C ASP A 113 2.21 26.22 -6.19
N SER A 114 3.09 27.21 -5.96
CA SER A 114 3.71 28.02 -7.03
C SER A 114 4.55 27.23 -8.02
N SER A 115 5.00 26.02 -7.66
CA SER A 115 5.73 25.08 -8.52
C SER A 115 4.79 24.13 -9.29
N GLY A 116 3.47 24.30 -9.14
CA GLY A 116 2.45 23.45 -9.72
C GLY A 116 2.37 22.07 -9.06
N ILE A 117 2.80 21.95 -7.80
CA ILE A 117 2.88 20.69 -7.08
C ILE A 117 1.83 20.65 -5.96
N TYR A 118 1.20 19.50 -5.78
CA TYR A 118 0.42 19.18 -4.59
C TYR A 118 0.82 17.79 -4.10
N ILE A 119 1.08 17.65 -2.80
CA ILE A 119 1.48 16.38 -2.18
C ILE A 119 0.41 15.97 -1.17
N MET A 120 0.02 14.69 -1.20
CA MET A 120 -0.92 14.12 -0.25
C MET A 120 -0.51 12.71 0.16
N GLU A 121 -0.78 12.38 1.40
CA GLU A 121 -0.68 11.01 1.93
C GLU A 121 -1.96 10.24 1.62
N VAL A 122 -1.79 8.96 1.27
CA VAL A 122 -2.89 8.04 0.96
C VAL A 122 -2.58 6.67 1.54
N ASP A 123 -3.62 5.93 1.89
CA ASP A 123 -3.47 4.49 2.08
C ASP A 123 -3.07 3.83 0.74
N PRO A 124 -2.47 2.64 0.76
CA PRO A 124 -2.16 1.92 -0.47
C PRO A 124 -3.45 1.49 -1.18
N GLY A 125 -3.52 1.71 -2.49
CA GLY A 125 -4.77 1.48 -3.21
C GLY A 125 -4.79 2.01 -4.63
N LYS A 126 -5.93 1.85 -5.29
CA LYS A 126 -6.21 2.42 -6.61
C LYS A 126 -7.08 3.65 -6.45
N TYR A 127 -6.70 4.74 -7.10
CA TYR A 127 -7.34 6.04 -7.02
C TYR A 127 -7.54 6.65 -8.40
N VAL A 128 -8.49 7.58 -8.51
CA VAL A 128 -8.57 8.54 -9.62
C VAL A 128 -8.16 9.91 -9.11
N ILE A 129 -7.04 10.43 -9.60
CA ILE A 129 -6.63 11.81 -9.31
C ILE A 129 -7.10 12.73 -10.43
N LYS A 130 -7.64 13.89 -10.06
CA LYS A 130 -8.12 14.90 -10.99
C LYS A 130 -7.60 16.28 -10.63
N ALA A 131 -7.17 17.03 -11.64
CA ALA A 131 -6.84 18.44 -11.55
C ALA A 131 -7.92 19.25 -12.27
N SER A 132 -8.39 20.36 -11.69
CA SER A 132 -9.37 21.25 -12.32
C SER A 132 -9.05 22.70 -12.03
N LYS A 133 -9.19 23.56 -13.04
CA LYS A 133 -9.07 25.01 -12.87
C LYS A 133 -10.02 25.75 -13.79
N THR A 134 -10.77 26.69 -13.23
CA THR A 134 -11.65 27.58 -13.99
C THR A 134 -10.88 28.28 -15.10
N GLY A 135 -11.42 28.21 -16.33
CA GLY A 135 -10.77 28.72 -17.55
C GLY A 135 -9.79 27.75 -18.24
N LEU A 136 -9.24 26.76 -17.54
CA LEU A 136 -8.28 25.76 -18.08
C LEU A 136 -8.80 24.31 -18.08
N GLY A 137 -10.08 24.09 -17.76
CA GLY A 137 -10.66 22.74 -17.79
C GLY A 137 -10.14 21.81 -16.70
N GLU A 138 -10.20 20.50 -16.97
CA GLU A 138 -9.79 19.44 -16.05
C GLU A 138 -9.03 18.33 -16.78
N ASP A 139 -8.18 17.60 -16.05
CA ASP A 139 -7.50 16.38 -16.48
C ASP A 139 -7.52 15.36 -15.34
N SER A 140 -7.57 14.08 -15.67
CA SER A 140 -7.69 13.01 -14.67
C SER A 140 -6.92 11.75 -15.08
N LYS A 141 -6.36 11.05 -14.09
CA LYS A 141 -5.64 9.78 -14.28
C LYS A 141 -5.99 8.79 -13.19
N GLU A 142 -6.10 7.52 -13.58
CA GLU A 142 -6.05 6.42 -12.62
C GLU A 142 -4.61 6.22 -12.15
N VAL A 143 -4.43 5.99 -10.85
CA VAL A 143 -3.14 5.69 -10.25
C VAL A 143 -3.31 4.56 -9.23
N THR A 144 -2.41 3.58 -9.29
CA THR A 144 -2.28 2.54 -8.27
C THR A 144 -1.05 2.86 -7.44
N VAL A 145 -1.19 2.87 -6.12
CA VAL A 145 -0.13 3.23 -5.17
C VAL A 145 0.12 2.02 -4.27
N ALA A 146 1.32 1.46 -4.35
CA ALA A 146 1.77 0.38 -3.48
C ALA A 146 2.11 0.92 -2.07
N PRO A 147 2.15 0.06 -1.04
CA PRO A 147 2.52 0.48 0.31
C PRO A 147 3.86 1.18 0.39
N GLY A 148 3.92 2.27 1.15
CA GLY A 148 5.12 3.10 1.33
C GLY A 148 5.69 3.73 0.05
N GLU A 149 4.95 3.67 -1.06
CA GLU A 149 5.39 4.20 -2.35
C GLU A 149 5.18 5.72 -2.43
N ILE A 150 6.06 6.40 -3.18
CA ILE A 150 5.86 7.78 -3.59
C ILE A 150 5.61 7.78 -5.10
N VAL A 151 4.37 8.06 -5.51
CA VAL A 151 3.99 8.11 -6.93
C VAL A 151 3.88 9.56 -7.38
N THR A 152 4.51 9.88 -8.50
CA THR A 152 4.32 11.18 -9.17
C THR A 152 3.31 11.06 -10.29
N VAL A 153 2.26 11.88 -10.27
CA VAL A 153 1.25 11.95 -11.32
C VAL A 153 1.31 13.29 -12.02
N GLU A 154 1.63 13.27 -13.31
CA GLU A 154 1.62 14.46 -14.15
C GLU A 154 0.25 14.67 -14.78
N LEU A 155 -0.32 15.87 -14.62
CA LEU A 155 -1.62 16.26 -15.18
C LEU A 155 -1.43 17.51 -16.05
N LYS A 156 -2.16 17.59 -17.17
CA LYS A 156 -2.05 18.69 -18.14
C LYS A 156 -3.41 19.34 -18.39
N LEU A 157 -3.51 20.64 -18.12
CA LEU A 157 -4.72 21.41 -18.35
C LEU A 157 -4.66 22.18 -19.68
N HIS A 158 -5.83 22.34 -20.31
CA HIS A 158 -6.01 23.00 -21.60
C HIS A 158 -7.14 24.02 -21.52
N MET A 159 -6.97 25.20 -22.11
CA MET A 159 -8.07 26.17 -22.18
C MET A 159 -9.33 25.52 -22.77
N ARG A 160 -10.47 25.75 -22.11
CA ARG A 160 -11.75 25.44 -22.75
C ARG A 160 -11.94 26.44 -23.88
N ALA A 161 -12.05 25.98 -25.12
CA ALA A 161 -12.55 26.82 -26.19
C ALA A 161 -13.95 27.30 -25.77
N SER A 162 -14.16 28.61 -25.67
CA SER A 162 -15.50 29.16 -25.51
C SER A 162 -16.34 28.70 -26.69
N ARG A 163 -17.38 27.89 -26.43
CA ARG A 163 -18.47 27.76 -27.41
C ARG A 163 -19.18 29.11 -27.42
N ILE A 164 -18.96 29.88 -28.49
CA ILE A 164 -19.76 31.04 -28.86
C ILE A 164 -20.98 30.53 -29.60
#